data_AF-A0AAN5CM15-F1
#
_entry.id   AF-A0AAN5CM15-F1
#
_cell.length_a   1.000
_cell.length_b   1.000
_cell.length_c   1.000
_cell.angle_alpha   90.00
_cell.angle_beta   90.00
_cell.angle_gamma   90.00
#
_symmetry.space_group_name_H-M   'P 1'
#
loop_
_entity.id
_entity.type
_entity.pdbx_description
1 polymer ?
#
loop_
_entity_poly.entity_id
_entity_poly.type
_entity_poly.pdbx_seq_one_letter_code
_entity_poly.pdbx_strand_id
1 'polypeptide(L)'
;MKIVVKPPKETFCDADWVSHIRLLTKEVGELVPGSPQGIENIRYEVEHVEVFKKPTDVDALSTEIFGSSLGDLRLEEGKEYLLCGRVKDGKLSCAACGQVKPEEVYLLVAEWNEIPASFIEEMKNFE
;
A
#
# COMPACT_ATOMS: atom_id res chain seq x y z
N MET A 1 14.27 13.40 7.90
CA MET A 1 14.21 12.33 6.87
C MET A 1 13.74 12.97 5.58
N LYS A 2 14.51 12.92 4.49
CA LYS A 2 14.07 13.46 3.19
C LYS A 2 13.29 12.37 2.48
N ILE A 3 11.99 12.58 2.25
CA ILE A 3 11.19 11.66 1.44
C ILE A 3 11.71 11.78 0.01
N VAL A 4 12.26 10.69 -0.54
CA VAL A 4 12.62 10.61 -1.96
C VAL A 4 11.39 10.05 -2.67
N VAL A 5 10.73 10.90 -3.44
CA VAL A 5 9.62 10.47 -4.30
C VAL A 5 10.24 9.88 -5.56
N LYS A 6 10.03 8.58 -5.77
CA LYS A 6 10.41 7.89 -7.00
C LYS A 6 9.31 8.04 -8.05
N PRO A 7 9.64 7.92 -9.35
CA PRO A 7 8.62 7.81 -10.39
C PRO A 7 7.66 6.64 -10.12
N PRO A 8 6.39 6.73 -10.56
CA PRO A 8 5.39 5.69 -10.27
C PRO A 8 5.79 4.30 -10.76
N LYS A 9 6.33 4.22 -11.98
CA LYS A 9 6.83 2.96 -12.56
C LYS A 9 7.95 2.34 -11.73
N GLU A 10 8.92 3.13 -11.28
CA GLU A 10 10.01 2.62 -10.44
C GLU A 10 9.47 2.11 -9.10
N THR A 11 8.55 2.85 -8.48
CA THR A 11 7.88 2.43 -7.24
C THR A 11 7.08 1.14 -7.42
N PHE A 12 6.39 0.99 -8.56
CA PHE A 12 5.65 -0.22 -8.91
C PHE A 12 6.58 -1.42 -9.11
N CYS A 13 7.68 -1.23 -9.84
CA CYS A 13 8.68 -2.27 -10.06
C CYS A 13 9.33 -2.70 -8.74
N ASP A 14 9.60 -1.74 -7.86
CA ASP A 14 10.15 -2.00 -6.54
C ASP A 14 9.17 -2.76 -5.65
N ALA A 15 7.87 -2.46 -5.65
CA ALA A 15 6.91 -3.09 -4.75
C ALA A 15 6.75 -4.61 -4.99
N ASP A 16 6.50 -5.40 -3.95
CA ASP A 16 6.25 -6.84 -4.11
C ASP A 16 4.78 -7.09 -4.50
N TRP A 17 3.89 -6.17 -4.13
CA TRP A 17 2.46 -6.20 -4.46
C TRP A 17 1.92 -4.78 -4.65
N VAL A 18 0.90 -4.66 -5.50
CA VAL A 18 0.19 -3.41 -5.80
C VAL A 18 -1.29 -3.74 -6.02
N SER A 19 -2.19 -3.07 -5.32
CA SER A 19 -3.62 -3.36 -5.41
C SER A 19 -4.48 -2.14 -5.11
N HIS A 20 -5.58 -2.03 -5.85
CA HIS A 20 -6.75 -1.27 -5.45
C HIS A 20 -7.47 -2.03 -4.35
N ILE A 21 -7.54 -1.44 -3.17
CA ILE A 21 -8.16 -2.02 -1.99
C ILE A 21 -9.33 -1.18 -1.53
N ARG A 22 -10.28 -1.83 -0.84
CA ARG A 22 -11.25 -1.21 0.05
C ARG A 22 -10.87 -1.54 1.48
N LEU A 23 -10.73 -0.53 2.34
CA LEU A 23 -10.47 -0.75 3.75
C LEU A 23 -11.77 -1.18 4.45
N LEU A 24 -11.74 -2.35 5.10
CA LEU A 24 -12.88 -2.85 5.86
C LEU A 24 -12.79 -2.42 7.33
N THR A 25 -11.67 -2.76 7.99
CA THR A 25 -11.42 -2.43 9.39
C THR A 25 -9.94 -2.09 9.62
N LYS A 26 -9.65 -1.32 10.66
CA LYS A 26 -8.28 -1.14 11.14
C LYS A 26 -8.17 -1.33 12.65
N GLU A 27 -7.19 -2.12 13.06
CA GLU A 27 -6.89 -2.39 14.46
C GLU A 27 -5.50 -1.84 14.79
N VAL A 28 -5.42 -0.95 15.78
CA VAL A 28 -4.14 -0.38 16.24
C VAL A 28 -3.74 -1.08 17.54
N GLY A 29 -2.70 -1.89 17.46
CA GLY A 29 -2.03 -2.52 18.60
C GLY A 29 -0.90 -1.69 19.18
N GLU A 30 -0.28 -2.24 20.23
CA GLU A 30 0.87 -1.63 20.89
C GLU A 30 2.13 -1.70 20.04
N LEU A 31 2.96 -0.66 20.12
CA LEU A 31 4.29 -0.67 19.50
C LEU A 31 5.19 -1.67 20.24
N VAL A 32 5.71 -2.66 19.52
CA VAL A 32 6.67 -3.62 20.08
C VAL A 32 8.01 -2.91 20.34
N PRO A 33 8.52 -2.89 21.58
CA PRO A 33 9.81 -2.29 21.90
C PRO A 33 10.94 -2.95 21.08
N GLY A 34 11.72 -2.15 20.35
CA GLY A 34 12.85 -2.64 19.55
C GLY A 34 12.53 -3.04 18.11
N SER A 35 11.26 -2.95 17.67
CA SER A 35 10.92 -3.07 16.25
C SER A 35 11.40 -1.81 15.50
N PRO A 36 12.35 -1.91 14.53
CA PRO A 36 13.01 -0.74 13.94
C PRO A 36 12.07 0.27 13.25
N GLN A 37 10.85 -0.15 12.90
CA GLN A 37 9.89 0.67 12.15
C GLN A 37 8.44 0.56 12.66
N GLY A 38 8.15 -0.35 13.60
CA GLY A 38 6.80 -0.54 14.13
C GLY A 38 5.75 -0.99 13.10
N ILE A 39 6.16 -1.45 11.90
CA ILE A 39 5.29 -1.81 10.73
C ILE A 39 4.28 -2.92 11.01
N GLU A 40 4.27 -3.47 12.21
CA GLU A 40 3.41 -4.59 12.59
C GLU A 40 2.37 -4.19 13.65
N ASN A 41 2.30 -2.92 14.06
CA ASN A 41 1.38 -2.51 15.12
C ASN A 41 0.01 -2.03 14.60
N ILE A 42 -0.16 -1.81 13.31
CA ILE A 42 -1.49 -1.63 12.71
C ILE A 42 -1.78 -2.83 11.82
N ARG A 43 -2.97 -3.41 11.99
CA ARG A 43 -3.52 -4.44 11.12
C ARG A 43 -4.72 -3.85 10.38
N TYR A 44 -4.65 -3.86 9.05
CA TYR A 44 -5.73 -3.48 8.17
C TYR A 44 -6.36 -4.76 7.60
N GLU A 45 -7.67 -4.87 7.75
CA GLU A 45 -8.46 -5.86 7.02
C GLU A 45 -9.01 -5.20 5.76
N VAL A 46 -8.75 -5.79 4.60
CA VAL A 46 -9.07 -5.19 3.31
C VAL A 46 -9.77 -6.18 2.38
N GLU A 47 -10.52 -5.63 1.44
CA GLU A 47 -10.94 -6.31 0.23
C GLU A 47 -10.05 -5.84 -0.92
N HIS A 48 -9.44 -6.78 -1.65
CA HIS A 48 -8.71 -6.48 -2.88
C HIS A 48 -9.70 -6.40 -4.04
N VAL A 49 -10.02 -5.17 -4.48
CA VAL A 49 -10.95 -4.92 -5.59
C VAL A 49 -10.30 -5.25 -6.93
N GLU A 50 -9.05 -4.81 -7.11
CA GLU A 50 -8.21 -5.14 -8.26
C GLU A 50 -6.75 -5.32 -7.83
N VAL A 51 -6.09 -6.37 -8.34
CA VAL A 51 -4.68 -6.66 -8.05
C VAL A 51 -3.87 -6.40 -9.31
N PHE A 52 -2.99 -5.40 -9.26
CA PHE A 52 -2.11 -5.02 -10.38
C PHE A 52 -0.77 -5.76 -10.33
N LYS A 53 -0.32 -6.11 -9.13
CA LYS A 53 0.92 -6.86 -8.92
C LYS A 53 0.81 -7.75 -7.69
N LYS A 54 1.33 -8.97 -7.80
CA LYS A 54 1.49 -9.91 -6.69
C LYS A 54 2.77 -10.73 -6.88
N PRO A 55 3.32 -11.31 -5.81
CA PRO A 55 4.37 -12.31 -5.93
C PRO A 55 3.95 -13.47 -6.84
N THR A 56 4.90 -14.06 -7.56
CA THR A 56 4.62 -15.13 -8.54
C THR A 56 4.25 -16.46 -7.90
N ASP A 57 4.60 -16.64 -6.62
CA ASP A 57 4.41 -17.84 -5.82
C ASP A 57 3.10 -17.85 -5.03
N VAL A 58 2.25 -16.82 -5.15
CA VAL A 58 0.95 -16.74 -4.48
C VAL A 58 -0.20 -16.66 -5.48
N ASP A 59 -1.28 -17.40 -5.20
CA ASP A 59 -2.50 -17.35 -6.02
C ASP A 59 -3.30 -16.05 -5.79
N ALA A 60 -3.37 -15.62 -4.53
CA ALA A 60 -4.06 -14.41 -4.10
C ALA A 60 -3.29 -13.69 -2.99
N LEU A 61 -3.50 -12.38 -2.88
CA LEU A 61 -3.01 -11.57 -1.78
C LEU A 61 -3.83 -11.84 -0.50
N SER A 62 -3.18 -11.81 0.66
CA SER A 62 -3.88 -11.89 1.96
C SER A 62 -4.75 -10.65 2.15
N THR A 63 -5.93 -10.82 2.75
CA THR A 63 -6.82 -9.71 3.15
C THR A 63 -6.30 -8.93 4.36
N GLU A 64 -5.15 -9.32 4.91
CA GLU A 64 -4.49 -8.65 6.02
C GLU A 64 -3.24 -7.91 5.55
N ILE A 65 -3.20 -6.60 5.81
CA ILE A 65 -2.04 -5.75 5.54
C ILE A 65 -1.55 -5.14 6.86
N PHE A 66 -0.25 -5.18 7.08
CA PHE A 66 0.38 -4.63 8.28
C PHE A 66 1.03 -3.28 8.00
N GLY A 67 0.85 -2.32 8.91
CA GLY A 67 1.47 -1.01 8.84
C GLY A 67 1.94 -0.50 10.19
N SER A 68 2.48 0.71 10.18
CA SER A 68 3.03 1.37 11.38
C SER A 68 2.23 2.60 11.76
N SER A 69 1.96 2.77 13.06
CA SER A 69 1.47 4.05 13.61
C SER A 69 2.54 5.14 13.69
N LEU A 70 3.80 4.81 13.40
CA LEU A 70 4.90 5.79 13.30
C LEU A 70 4.93 6.50 11.94
N GLY A 71 4.17 6.03 10.95
CA GLY A 71 3.99 6.67 9.66
C GLY A 71 2.71 7.50 9.59
N ASP A 72 2.58 8.34 8.56
CA ASP A 72 1.38 9.14 8.31
C ASP A 72 0.41 8.43 7.35
N LEU A 73 0.28 7.10 7.48
CA LEU A 73 -0.62 6.30 6.65
C LEU A 73 -2.04 6.45 7.20
N ARG A 74 -2.78 7.41 6.66
CA ARG A 74 -4.15 7.72 7.08
C ARG A 74 -5.15 7.07 6.14
N LEU A 75 -5.70 5.95 6.57
CA LEU A 75 -6.77 5.26 5.87
C LEU A 75 -8.07 5.35 6.70
N GLU A 76 -9.20 5.48 6.00
CA GLU A 76 -10.53 5.51 6.58
C GLU A 76 -11.33 4.28 6.16
N GLU A 77 -12.06 3.68 7.10
CA GLU A 77 -12.88 2.51 6.84
C GLU A 77 -13.97 2.83 5.81
N GLY A 78 -14.20 1.90 4.89
CA GLY A 78 -15.15 2.05 3.78
C GLY A 78 -14.61 2.83 2.58
N LYS A 79 -13.45 3.48 2.70
CA LYS A 79 -12.78 4.13 1.55
C LYS A 79 -11.90 3.15 0.77
N GLU A 80 -11.60 3.56 -0.45
CA GLU A 80 -10.79 2.80 -1.41
C GLU A 80 -9.50 3.53 -1.72
N TYR A 81 -8.42 2.77 -1.90
CA TYR A 81 -7.06 3.30 -2.05
C TYR A 81 -6.27 2.46 -3.03
N LEU A 82 -5.27 3.08 -3.67
CA LEU A 82 -4.19 2.34 -4.31
C LEU A 82 -3.07 2.15 -3.28
N LEU A 83 -2.82 0.90 -2.89
CA LEU A 83 -1.75 0.55 -1.98
C LEU A 83 -0.73 -0.37 -2.64
N CYS A 84 0.52 -0.21 -2.24
CA CYS A 84 1.60 -1.12 -2.54
C CYS A 84 2.50 -1.34 -1.33
N GLY A 85 3.31 -2.39 -1.39
CA GLY A 85 4.15 -2.72 -0.26
C GLY A 85 5.10 -3.87 -0.45
N ARG A 86 5.54 -4.42 0.68
CA ARG A 86 6.48 -5.54 0.78
C ARG A 86 5.81 -6.78 1.31
N VAL A 87 6.35 -7.93 0.96
CA VAL A 87 6.04 -9.20 1.61
C VAL A 87 7.20 -9.57 2.52
N LYS A 88 6.91 -9.76 3.80
CA LYS A 88 7.88 -10.22 4.80
C LYS A 88 7.27 -11.35 5.60
N ASP A 89 7.93 -12.50 5.63
CA ASP A 89 7.46 -13.70 6.32
C ASP A 89 6.02 -14.10 5.93
N GLY A 90 5.70 -13.94 4.63
CA GLY A 90 4.36 -14.22 4.08
C GLY A 90 3.28 -13.17 4.38
N LYS A 91 3.61 -12.09 5.11
CA LYS A 91 2.69 -11.01 5.46
C LYS A 91 2.87 -9.81 4.55
N LEU A 92 1.76 -9.24 4.10
CA LEU A 92 1.75 -7.99 3.36
C LEU A 92 2.01 -6.84 4.34
N SER A 93 2.90 -5.93 3.96
CA SER A 93 3.18 -4.73 4.75
C SER A 93 3.24 -3.50 3.86
N CYS A 94 2.81 -2.36 4.39
CA CYS A 94 2.90 -1.09 3.69
C CYS A 94 3.33 0.03 4.65
N ALA A 95 3.83 1.11 4.04
CA ALA A 95 4.17 2.35 4.73
C ALA A 95 3.62 3.52 3.92
N ALA A 96 3.37 4.66 4.55
CA ALA A 96 2.90 5.86 3.83
C ALA A 96 3.89 6.31 2.74
N CYS A 97 5.19 6.17 3.00
CA CYS A 97 6.21 6.49 2.01
C CYS A 97 6.36 5.37 0.99
N GLY A 98 6.63 5.72 -0.27
CA GLY A 98 6.89 4.74 -1.32
C GLY A 98 5.64 4.06 -1.85
N GLN A 99 4.49 4.73 -1.78
CA GLN A 99 3.27 4.30 -2.46
C GLN A 99 3.32 4.66 -3.95
N VAL A 100 2.79 3.77 -4.79
CA VAL A 100 2.50 4.10 -6.19
C VAL A 100 1.36 5.10 -6.21
N LYS A 101 1.57 6.24 -6.86
CA LYS A 101 0.54 7.26 -7.04
C LYS A 101 0.82 8.11 -8.28
N PRO A 102 -0.21 8.73 -8.87
CA PRO A 102 -0.02 9.79 -9.86
C PRO A 102 0.80 10.96 -9.28
N GLU A 103 1.49 11.70 -10.16
CA GLU A 103 2.28 12.87 -9.73
C GLU A 103 1.41 13.99 -9.16
N GLU A 104 0.15 14.08 -9.62
CA GLU A 104 -0.82 15.12 -9.23
C GLU A 104 -1.40 14.90 -7.83
N VAL A 105 -1.32 13.67 -7.30
CA VAL A 105 -1.78 13.36 -5.95
C VAL A 105 -0.75 13.88 -4.94
N TYR A 106 -1.09 14.92 -4.19
CA TYR A 106 -0.17 15.54 -3.21
C TYR A 106 0.01 14.70 -1.95
N LEU A 107 -1.00 13.93 -1.57
CA LEU A 107 -0.94 13.06 -0.41
C LEU A 107 0.02 11.89 -0.67
N LEU A 108 0.50 11.31 0.42
CA LEU A 108 1.41 10.16 0.35
C LEU A 108 0.73 8.91 -0.21
N VAL A 109 -0.59 8.80 -0.02
CA VAL A 109 -1.41 7.68 -0.46
C VAL A 109 -2.54 8.24 -1.31
N ALA A 110 -2.82 7.59 -2.43
CA ALA A 110 -3.89 7.99 -3.33
C ALA A 110 -5.22 7.32 -2.92
N GLU A 111 -6.24 8.13 -2.62
CA GLU A 111 -7.62 7.65 -2.61
C GLU A 111 -8.01 7.26 -4.04
N TRP A 112 -8.74 6.16 -4.20
CA TRP A 112 -9.01 5.58 -5.52
C TRP A 112 -9.74 6.53 -6.46
N ASN A 113 -10.66 7.34 -5.93
CA ASN A 113 -11.42 8.34 -6.68
C ASN A 113 -10.59 9.53 -7.17
N GLU A 114 -9.38 9.73 -6.66
CA GLU A 114 -8.46 10.79 -7.08
C GLU A 114 -7.53 10.34 -8.22
N ILE A 115 -7.54 9.04 -8.57
CA ILE A 115 -6.62 8.47 -9.56
C ILE A 115 -7.22 8.63 -10.97
N PRO A 116 -6.51 9.32 -11.89
CA PRO A 116 -6.97 9.42 -13.27
C PRO A 116 -7.06 8.05 -13.95
N ALA A 117 -8.11 7.82 -14.73
CA ALA A 117 -8.26 6.58 -15.51
C ALA A 117 -7.07 6.30 -16.43
N SER A 118 -6.45 7.36 -16.99
CA SER A 118 -5.24 7.23 -17.81
C SER A 118 -4.06 6.65 -17.03
N PHE A 119 -3.93 6.99 -15.74
CA PHE A 119 -2.87 6.45 -14.89
C PHE A 119 -3.11 4.97 -14.57
N ILE A 120 -4.36 4.57 -14.33
CA ILE A 120 -4.73 3.17 -14.10
C ILE A 120 -4.35 2.32 -15.33
N GLU A 121 -4.69 2.81 -16.53
CA GLU A 121 -4.34 2.12 -17.78
C GLU A 121 -2.82 2.09 -18.01
N GLU A 122 -2.10 3.16 -17.68
CA GLU A 122 -0.64 3.19 -17.73
C GLU A 122 -0.03 2.14 -16.78
N MET A 123 -0.53 2.07 -15.54
CA MET A 123 -0.03 1.18 -14.50
C MET A 123 -0.15 -0.30 -14.88
N LYS A 124 -1.20 -0.68 -15.61
CA LYS A 124 -1.37 -2.05 -16.14
C LYS A 124 -0.26 -2.45 -17.12
N ASN A 125 0.54 -1.50 -17.62
CA ASN A 125 1.63 -1.70 -18.55
C ASN A 125 3.02 -1.48 -17.91
N PHE A 126 3.11 -1.45 -16.57
CA PHE A 126 4.39 -1.25 -15.88
C PHE A 126 5.28 -2.50 -15.82
N GLU A 127 4.73 -3.68 -16.08
CA GLU A 127 5.43 -4.98 -16.13
C GLU A 127 6.33 -5.15 -17.37
#